data_AF-A0A2C6KHD4-F1
#
_entry.id   AF-A0A2C6KHD4-F1
#
_cell.length_a   1.000
_cell.length_b   1.000
_cell.length_c   1.000
_cell.angle_alpha   90.00
_cell.angle_beta   90.00
_cell.angle_gamma   90.00
#
_symmetry.space_group_name_H-M   'P 1'
#
loop_
_entity.id
_entity.type
_entity.pdbx_description
1 polymer ?
#
loop_
_entity_poly.entity_id
_entity_poly.type
_entity_poly.pdbx_seq_one_letter_code
_entity_poly.pdbx_strand_id
1 'polypeptide(L)'
;MEQWNRKWRTLWCWSNVYVGWKVSQARARALPKEQQAEFWEKRHEHFANVIWNNIKELRGNPEEIFKEIDPQALASASIGQVHRAWLKDGSPVVIKVQHADVEALLSHDMKNLQQLSWAFGLLESGLNFGPVLEEWQRAAAKELDFRYELSHQLRAYEAVKRSGIDVIIPQCYPELTSKKVMVMEFVKGFKITDLDKLDEYKVDRRELMYKLCDSFAYQIHIDGLFNGDPHPGNILVQIDEETGDATPVILDWGLVKTFDSKGQLAFSK
;
A
#
# COMPACT_ATOMS: atom_id res chain seq x y z
N MET A 1 39.08 2.74 17.56
CA MET A 1 37.66 2.95 17.90
C MET A 1 37.10 4.04 17.01
N GLU A 2 36.00 3.72 16.34
CA GLU A 2 34.95 4.62 15.84
C GLU A 2 35.36 5.83 14.99
N GLN A 3 35.54 5.60 13.70
CA GLN A 3 35.20 6.61 12.68
C GLN A 3 34.94 5.99 11.29
N TRP A 4 34.25 4.84 11.23
CA TRP A 4 33.86 4.25 9.94
C TRP A 4 32.50 4.76 9.47
N ASN A 5 32.57 5.96 8.89
CA ASN A 5 31.83 6.49 7.74
C ASN A 5 30.28 6.33 7.68
N ARG A 6 29.59 7.28 8.33
CA ARG A 6 28.14 7.55 8.24
C ARG A 6 27.60 7.59 6.79
N LYS A 7 28.40 8.08 5.82
CA LYS A 7 28.02 8.14 4.39
C LYS A 7 27.75 6.77 3.76
N TRP A 8 28.51 5.73 4.15
CA TRP A 8 28.32 4.37 3.64
C TRP A 8 27.14 3.65 4.29
N ARG A 9 26.84 3.96 5.56
CA ARG A 9 25.62 3.49 6.24
C ARG A 9 24.35 4.07 5.62
N THR A 10 24.37 5.34 5.22
CA THR A 10 23.23 5.99 4.53
C THR A 10 23.03 5.40 3.13
N LEU A 11 24.11 5.16 2.37
CA LEU A 11 24.05 4.44 1.08
C LEU A 11 23.59 2.97 1.22
N TRP A 12 23.99 2.29 2.31
CA TRP A 12 23.58 0.91 2.62
C TRP A 12 22.09 0.83 3.02
N CYS A 13 21.62 1.74 3.87
CA CYS A 13 20.21 1.85 4.28
C CYS A 13 19.28 2.22 3.10
N TRP A 14 19.71 3.09 2.18
CA TRP A 14 18.96 3.43 0.97
C TRP A 14 18.80 2.24 -0.01
N SER A 15 19.71 1.27 0.05
CA SER A 15 19.75 0.15 -0.88
C SER A 15 18.93 -1.08 -0.47
N ASN A 16 18.43 -1.16 0.76
CA ASN A 16 18.00 -2.45 1.34
C ASN A 16 16.51 -2.81 1.23
N VAL A 17 15.63 -1.85 0.95
CA VAL A 17 14.18 -2.11 1.01
C VAL A 17 13.54 -2.11 -0.39
N TYR A 18 13.61 -1.00 -1.11
CA TYR A 18 13.11 -0.91 -2.50
C TYR A 18 14.11 -1.48 -3.52
N VAL A 19 15.36 -1.01 -3.45
CA VAL A 19 16.47 -1.55 -4.25
C VAL A 19 16.76 -2.97 -3.79
N GLY A 20 16.65 -3.29 -2.50
CA GLY A 20 16.90 -4.61 -1.96
C GLY A 20 15.94 -5.65 -2.52
N TRP A 21 14.64 -5.40 -2.57
CA TRP A 21 13.68 -6.35 -3.15
C TRP A 21 13.85 -6.50 -4.68
N LYS A 22 13.99 -5.41 -5.45
CA LYS A 22 14.21 -5.49 -6.91
C LYS A 22 15.57 -6.08 -7.28
N VAL A 23 16.65 -5.68 -6.60
CA VAL A 23 18.00 -6.26 -6.75
C VAL A 23 18.00 -7.72 -6.32
N SER A 24 17.10 -8.13 -5.43
CA SER A 24 17.03 -9.52 -4.97
C SER A 24 16.15 -10.40 -5.81
N GLN A 25 15.10 -9.86 -6.44
CA GLN A 25 14.49 -10.53 -7.58
C GLN A 25 15.49 -10.68 -8.73
N ALA A 26 16.25 -9.63 -9.04
CA ALA A 26 17.28 -9.68 -10.08
C ALA A 26 18.43 -10.65 -9.72
N ARG A 27 18.94 -10.62 -8.49
CA ARG A 27 19.96 -11.55 -7.98
C ARG A 27 19.46 -12.97 -7.90
N ALA A 28 18.24 -13.20 -7.40
CA ALA A 28 17.65 -14.54 -7.38
C ALA A 28 17.53 -15.11 -8.80
N ARG A 29 17.09 -14.30 -9.78
CA ARG A 29 17.07 -14.71 -11.20
C ARG A 29 18.46 -14.98 -11.77
N ALA A 30 19.50 -14.32 -11.25
CA ALA A 30 20.89 -14.49 -11.67
C ALA A 30 21.66 -15.59 -10.91
N LEU A 31 21.12 -16.12 -9.81
CA LEU A 31 21.73 -17.20 -9.03
C LEU A 31 21.46 -18.57 -9.68
N PRO A 32 22.38 -19.55 -9.55
CA PRO A 32 22.11 -20.93 -9.93
C PRO A 32 20.86 -21.46 -9.20
N LYS A 33 20.00 -22.23 -9.88
CA LYS A 33 18.70 -22.71 -9.33
C LYS A 33 18.82 -23.33 -7.92
N GLU A 34 19.95 -23.97 -7.67
CA GLU A 34 20.32 -24.67 -6.44
C GLU A 34 20.50 -23.72 -5.24
N GLN A 35 20.94 -22.48 -5.49
CA GLN A 35 21.19 -21.44 -4.47
C GLN A 35 20.03 -20.45 -4.33
N GLN A 36 19.07 -20.47 -5.27
CA GLN A 36 17.90 -19.59 -5.21
C GLN A 36 17.04 -19.92 -3.98
N ALA A 37 16.86 -21.21 -3.68
CA ALA A 37 16.07 -21.68 -2.55
C ALA A 37 16.63 -21.16 -1.22
N GLU A 38 17.93 -21.35 -0.96
CA GLU A 38 18.59 -20.91 0.28
C GLU A 38 18.63 -19.37 0.42
N PHE A 39 18.81 -18.65 -0.70
CA PHE A 39 18.78 -17.18 -0.72
C PHE A 39 17.38 -16.65 -0.35
N TRP A 40 16.33 -17.27 -0.87
CA TRP A 40 14.96 -16.94 -0.51
C TRP A 40 14.66 -17.33 0.92
N GLU A 41 15.10 -18.50 1.40
CA GLU A 41 14.92 -18.98 2.78
C GLU A 41 15.47 -18.01 3.84
N LYS A 42 16.71 -17.51 3.69
CA LYS A 42 17.30 -16.49 4.59
C LYS A 42 16.54 -15.16 4.58
N ARG A 43 15.93 -14.82 3.44
CA ARG A 43 15.09 -13.62 3.28
C ARG A 43 13.70 -13.81 3.88
N HIS A 44 13.13 -15.00 3.73
CA HIS A 44 11.88 -15.40 4.35
C HIS A 44 11.98 -15.30 5.87
N GLU A 45 13.09 -15.72 6.47
CA GLU A 45 13.28 -15.60 7.92
C GLU A 45 13.29 -14.14 8.39
N HIS A 46 13.97 -13.24 7.67
CA HIS A 46 13.96 -11.81 7.99
C HIS A 46 12.55 -11.20 7.85
N PHE A 47 11.81 -11.54 6.78
CA PHE A 47 10.46 -11.00 6.56
C PHE A 47 9.41 -11.61 7.47
N ALA A 48 9.47 -12.91 7.73
CA ALA A 48 8.66 -13.58 8.75
C ALA A 48 8.87 -12.90 10.09
N ASN A 49 10.11 -12.51 10.45
CA ASN A 49 10.37 -11.74 11.66
C ASN A 49 9.76 -10.32 11.63
N VAL A 50 9.77 -9.61 10.49
CA VAL A 50 9.11 -8.29 10.36
C VAL A 50 7.58 -8.42 10.49
N ILE A 51 6.98 -9.37 9.76
CA ILE A 51 5.57 -9.72 9.83
C ILE A 51 5.22 -10.09 11.26
N TRP A 52 5.97 -10.99 11.88
CA TRP A 52 5.75 -11.47 13.24
C TRP A 52 5.87 -10.36 14.28
N ASN A 53 6.90 -9.51 14.19
CA ASN A 53 7.11 -8.42 15.14
C ASN A 53 6.07 -7.30 14.98
N ASN A 54 5.64 -7.01 13.75
CA ASN A 54 4.57 -6.04 13.52
C ASN A 54 3.18 -6.63 13.85
N ILE A 55 2.96 -7.93 13.66
CA ILE A 55 1.74 -8.62 14.09
C ILE A 55 1.68 -8.73 15.62
N LYS A 56 2.80 -8.74 16.35
CA LYS A 56 2.76 -8.56 17.82
C LYS A 56 2.13 -7.22 18.24
N GLU A 57 2.11 -6.21 17.36
CA GLU A 57 1.35 -4.98 17.60
C GLU A 57 -0.17 -5.15 17.33
N LEU A 58 -0.57 -6.18 16.56
CA LEU A 58 -1.96 -6.64 16.54
C LEU A 58 -2.31 -7.25 17.91
N ARG A 59 -3.55 -7.10 18.33
CA ARG A 59 -4.01 -7.58 19.63
C ARG A 59 -4.20 -9.10 19.61
N GLY A 60 -3.12 -9.87 19.70
CA GLY A 60 -3.16 -11.34 19.78
C GLY A 60 -1.89 -12.03 19.29
N ASN A 61 -1.78 -13.35 19.52
CA ASN A 61 -0.70 -14.13 18.91
C ASN A 61 -1.03 -14.35 17.41
N PRO A 62 -0.11 -14.07 16.46
CA PRO A 62 -0.31 -14.38 15.04
C PRO A 62 -0.85 -15.79 14.78
N GLU A 63 -0.38 -16.78 15.54
CA GLU A 63 -0.81 -18.18 15.45
C GLU A 63 -2.25 -18.42 15.89
N GLU A 64 -2.86 -17.51 16.65
CA GLU A 64 -4.27 -17.59 17.04
C GLU A 64 -5.17 -16.95 15.97
N ILE A 65 -4.64 -15.99 15.21
CA ILE A 65 -5.38 -15.22 14.20
C ILE A 65 -5.33 -15.92 12.84
N PHE A 66 -4.12 -16.32 12.42
CA PHE A 66 -3.87 -16.86 11.10
C PHE A 66 -3.69 -18.38 11.16
N LYS A 67 -4.26 -19.07 10.17
CA LYS A 67 -3.95 -20.47 9.88
C LYS A 67 -2.61 -20.58 9.18
N GLU A 68 -2.37 -19.70 8.21
CA GLU A 68 -1.20 -19.72 7.35
C GLU A 68 -0.96 -18.31 6.78
N ILE A 69 0.31 -17.94 6.61
CA ILE A 69 0.72 -16.72 5.91
C ILE A 69 1.67 -17.15 4.80
N ASP A 70 1.39 -16.73 3.57
CA ASP A 70 2.25 -17.00 2.43
C ASP A 70 3.58 -16.25 2.62
N PRO A 71 4.71 -16.97 2.70
CA PRO A 71 6.01 -16.34 2.88
C PRO A 71 6.40 -15.48 1.67
N GLN A 72 5.83 -15.75 0.49
CA GLN A 72 6.05 -14.96 -0.71
C GLN A 72 5.12 -13.74 -0.73
N ALA A 73 5.71 -12.54 -0.79
CA ALA A 73 4.95 -11.31 -0.96
C ALA A 73 4.26 -11.27 -2.34
N LEU A 74 2.97 -10.92 -2.35
CA LEU A 74 2.20 -10.60 -3.55
C LEU A 74 2.72 -9.32 -4.21
N ALA A 75 3.06 -8.33 -3.39
CA ALA A 75 3.59 -7.04 -3.82
C ALA A 75 4.50 -6.42 -2.76
N SER A 76 5.37 -5.51 -3.19
CA SER A 76 6.24 -4.71 -2.34
C SER A 76 6.19 -3.25 -2.80
N ALA A 77 5.94 -2.34 -1.88
CA ALA A 77 5.81 -0.91 -2.10
C ALA A 77 6.86 -0.12 -1.29
N SER A 78 6.83 1.21 -1.37
CA SER A 78 7.77 2.13 -0.70
C SER A 78 7.80 1.91 0.82
N ILE A 79 6.64 1.80 1.45
CA ILE A 79 6.49 1.76 2.91
C ILE A 79 6.22 0.37 3.50
N GLY A 80 5.92 -0.64 2.66
CA GLY A 80 5.57 -1.96 3.15
C GLY A 80 5.53 -3.07 2.10
N GLN A 81 5.12 -4.26 2.54
CA GLN A 81 4.88 -5.45 1.74
C GLN A 81 3.45 -5.94 1.91
N VAL A 82 3.00 -6.71 0.92
CA VAL A 82 1.65 -7.26 0.86
C VAL A 82 1.76 -8.77 0.75
N HIS A 83 1.20 -9.48 1.73
CA HIS A 83 1.24 -10.95 1.81
C HIS A 83 -0.16 -11.53 1.71
N ARG A 84 -0.28 -12.70 1.09
CA ARG A 84 -1.50 -13.50 1.20
C ARG A 84 -1.47 -14.27 2.52
N ALA A 85 -2.62 -14.47 3.12
CA ALA A 85 -2.78 -15.31 4.31
C ALA A 85 -4.16 -15.93 4.36
N TRP A 86 -4.37 -16.82 5.33
CA TRP A 86 -5.63 -17.44 5.64
C TRP A 86 -5.91 -17.30 7.13
N LEU A 87 -7.12 -16.83 7.47
CA LEU A 87 -7.60 -16.81 8.85
C LEU A 87 -7.89 -18.25 9.34
N LYS A 88 -8.13 -18.41 10.65
CA LYS A 88 -8.42 -19.72 11.25
C LYS A 88 -9.65 -20.42 10.68
N ASP A 89 -10.65 -19.66 10.27
CA ASP A 89 -11.85 -20.15 9.59
C ASP A 89 -11.60 -20.57 8.13
N GLY A 90 -10.39 -20.31 7.61
CA GLY A 90 -10.00 -20.58 6.23
C GLY A 90 -10.26 -19.43 5.25
N SER A 91 -10.82 -18.31 5.71
CA SER A 91 -11.06 -17.13 4.89
C SER A 91 -9.74 -16.56 4.34
N PRO A 92 -9.60 -16.36 3.01
CA PRO A 92 -8.38 -15.81 2.43
C PRO A 92 -8.32 -14.30 2.64
N VAL A 93 -7.18 -13.81 3.11
CA VAL A 93 -6.94 -12.40 3.41
C VAL A 93 -5.60 -11.92 2.86
N VAL A 94 -5.45 -10.61 2.80
CA VAL A 94 -4.22 -9.90 2.51
C VAL A 94 -3.74 -9.18 3.76
N ILE A 95 -2.45 -9.32 4.07
CA ILE A 95 -1.76 -8.60 5.13
C ILE A 95 -0.85 -7.57 4.49
N LYS A 96 -1.18 -6.29 4.65
CA LYS A 96 -0.26 -5.17 4.38
C LYS A 96 0.57 -4.93 5.64
N VAL A 97 1.89 -4.97 5.53
CA VAL A 97 2.81 -4.79 6.66
C VAL A 97 3.89 -3.77 6.31
N GLN A 98 4.14 -2.82 7.20
CA GLN A 98 5.22 -1.86 7.01
C GLN A 98 6.60 -2.51 7.15
N HIS A 99 7.58 -1.98 6.44
CA HIS A 99 8.98 -2.39 6.67
C HIS A 99 9.42 -1.94 8.08
N ALA A 100 10.21 -2.76 8.78
CA ALA A 100 10.58 -2.48 10.17
C ALA A 100 11.26 -1.11 10.39
N ASP A 101 12.05 -0.64 9.42
CA ASP A 101 12.85 0.59 9.55
C ASP A 101 12.22 1.82 8.90
N VAL A 102 10.99 1.72 8.37
CA VAL A 102 10.39 2.79 7.56
C VAL A 102 10.21 4.09 8.34
N GLU A 103 9.80 4.02 9.61
CA GLU A 103 9.66 5.19 10.48
C GLU A 103 11.01 5.86 10.78
N ALA A 104 12.06 5.06 11.00
CA ALA A 104 13.41 5.55 11.26
C ALA A 104 14.03 6.21 10.01
N LEU A 105 13.81 5.62 8.83
CA LEU A 105 14.25 6.16 7.54
C LEU A 105 13.59 7.51 7.25
N LEU A 106 12.26 7.57 7.32
CA LEU A 106 11.52 8.83 7.10
C LEU A 106 11.87 9.90 8.12
N SER A 107 12.05 9.53 9.40
CA SER A 107 12.49 10.46 10.43
C SER A 107 13.89 11.03 10.17
N HIS A 108 14.81 10.21 9.65
CA HIS A 108 16.16 10.65 9.30
C HIS A 108 16.16 11.56 8.07
N ASP A 109 15.39 11.21 7.04
CA ASP A 109 15.25 12.03 5.83
C ASP A 109 14.62 13.39 6.15
N MET A 110 13.60 13.41 7.03
CA MET A 110 12.99 14.66 7.48
C MET A 110 13.97 15.56 8.24
N LYS A 111 14.80 14.99 9.13
CA LYS A 111 15.86 15.75 9.82
C LYS A 111 16.87 16.35 8.84
N ASN A 112 17.26 15.60 7.81
CA ASN A 112 18.19 16.10 6.79
C ASN A 112 17.56 17.24 5.97
N LEU A 113 16.29 17.11 5.58
CA LEU A 113 15.59 18.16 4.83
C LEU A 113 15.38 19.42 5.68
N GLN A 114 15.10 19.29 6.98
CA GLN A 114 15.06 20.44 7.91
C GLN A 114 16.42 21.15 8.01
N GLN A 115 17.51 20.39 8.11
CA GLN A 115 18.86 20.95 8.14
C GLN A 115 19.24 21.66 6.83
N LEU A 116 18.88 21.07 5.69
CA LEU A 116 19.10 21.68 4.37
C LEU A 116 18.28 22.96 4.23
N SER A 117 17.00 22.95 4.61
CA SER A 117 16.14 24.14 4.59
C SER A 117 16.69 25.26 5.46
N TRP A 118 17.21 24.94 6.65
CA TRP A 118 17.83 25.93 7.52
C TRP A 118 19.10 26.51 6.88
N ALA A 119 19.95 25.68 6.27
CA ALA A 119 21.14 26.12 5.56
C ALA A 119 20.81 27.02 4.35
N PHE A 120 19.77 26.70 3.57
CA PHE A 120 19.33 27.53 2.45
C PHE A 120 18.71 28.85 2.91
N GLY A 121 17.95 28.87 4.01
CA GLY A 121 17.41 30.09 4.60
C GLY A 121 18.47 31.08 5.11
N LEU A 122 19.70 30.61 5.35
CA LEU A 122 20.86 31.46 5.66
C LEU A 122 21.53 32.06 4.42
N LEU A 123 21.35 31.44 3.25
CA LEU A 123 21.99 31.82 1.98
C LEU A 123 21.12 32.75 1.13
N GLU A 124 19.79 32.57 1.14
CA GLU A 124 18.84 33.44 0.43
C GLU A 124 17.75 33.97 1.37
N SER A 125 17.81 35.27 1.67
CA SER A 125 16.77 35.97 2.42
C SER A 125 15.50 36.10 1.58
N GLY A 126 14.62 35.10 1.67
CA GLY A 126 13.30 35.12 1.01
C GLY A 126 12.61 33.75 0.90
N LEU A 127 13.35 32.65 1.02
CA LEU A 127 12.80 31.30 0.91
C LEU A 127 12.61 30.65 2.29
N ASN A 128 11.38 30.66 2.81
CA ASN A 128 11.02 29.91 4.01
C ASN A 128 10.36 28.59 3.63
N PHE A 129 11.14 27.51 3.59
CA PHE A 129 10.62 26.15 3.32
C PHE A 129 9.99 25.48 4.55
N GLY A 130 10.02 26.10 5.74
CA GLY A 130 9.48 25.54 6.98
C GLY A 130 8.03 25.05 6.85
N PRO A 131 7.08 25.86 6.34
CA PRO A 131 5.69 25.43 6.16
C PRO A 131 5.51 24.23 5.23
N VAL A 132 6.30 24.16 4.15
CA VAL A 132 6.28 23.04 3.19
C VAL A 132 6.77 21.76 3.87
N LEU A 133 7.87 21.86 4.63
CA LEU A 133 8.41 20.76 5.41
C LEU A 133 7.44 20.23 6.47
N GLU A 134 6.73 21.12 7.17
CA GLU A 134 5.71 20.73 8.16
C GLU A 134 4.50 20.05 7.51
N GLU A 135 4.08 20.50 6.33
CA GLU A 135 3.03 19.82 5.56
C GLU A 135 3.48 18.43 5.10
N TRP A 136 4.71 18.33 4.60
CA TRP A 136 5.28 17.06 4.15
C TRP A 136 5.47 16.07 5.29
N GLN A 137 5.92 16.54 6.46
CA GLN A 137 6.03 15.70 7.66
C GLN A 137 4.66 15.19 8.13
N ARG A 138 3.63 16.02 8.07
CA ARG A 138 2.26 15.61 8.37
C ARG A 138 1.72 14.61 7.36
N ALA A 139 2.04 14.77 6.07
CA ALA A 139 1.65 13.82 5.04
C ALA A 139 2.35 12.46 5.22
N ALA A 140 3.67 12.47 5.40
CA ALA A 140 4.46 11.26 5.66
C ALA A 140 4.00 10.52 6.92
N ALA A 141 3.70 11.23 8.01
CA ALA A 141 3.21 10.61 9.24
C ALA A 141 1.83 9.93 9.05
N LYS A 142 0.99 10.43 8.14
CA LYS A 142 -0.28 9.78 7.77
C LYS A 142 -0.04 8.54 6.91
N GLU A 143 0.92 8.60 5.99
CA GLU A 143 1.32 7.46 5.15
C GLU A 143 1.85 6.29 6.00
N LEU A 144 2.44 6.58 7.17
CA LEU A 144 2.93 5.57 8.13
C LEU A 144 1.91 5.04 9.13
N ASP A 145 0.63 5.32 8.96
CA ASP A 145 -0.39 4.84 9.88
C ASP A 145 -1.57 4.28 9.09
N PHE A 146 -1.56 2.94 8.93
CA PHE A 146 -2.59 2.22 8.18
C PHE A 146 -4.00 2.38 8.76
N ARG A 147 -4.16 2.93 9.97
CA ARG A 147 -5.50 3.24 10.51
C ARG A 147 -6.18 4.37 9.72
N TYR A 148 -5.42 5.27 9.09
CA TYR A 148 -5.99 6.26 8.17
C TYR A 148 -6.51 5.57 6.91
N GLU A 149 -5.70 4.71 6.29
CA GLU A 149 -6.10 3.93 5.12
C GLU A 149 -7.35 3.08 5.42
N LEU A 150 -7.37 2.37 6.56
CA LEU A 150 -8.53 1.64 7.05
C LEU A 150 -9.78 2.53 7.11
N SER A 151 -9.68 3.71 7.73
CA SER A 151 -10.84 4.60 7.88
C SER A 151 -11.40 5.06 6.53
N HIS A 152 -10.54 5.30 5.54
CA HIS A 152 -10.96 5.69 4.20
C HIS A 152 -11.56 4.52 3.44
N GLN A 153 -10.93 3.34 3.48
CA GLN A 153 -11.40 2.15 2.79
C GLN A 153 -12.74 1.66 3.35
N LEU A 154 -12.95 1.71 4.66
CA LEU A 154 -14.26 1.39 5.26
C LEU A 154 -15.37 2.31 4.76
N ARG A 155 -15.10 3.63 4.69
CA ARG A 155 -16.07 4.59 4.16
C ARG A 155 -16.37 4.33 2.69
N ALA A 156 -15.35 4.02 1.90
CA ALA A 156 -15.51 3.73 0.48
C ALA A 156 -16.26 2.40 0.24
N TYR A 157 -15.98 1.38 1.04
CA TYR A 157 -16.68 0.10 1.01
C TYR A 157 -18.20 0.28 1.24
N GLU A 158 -18.58 1.05 2.26
CA GLU A 158 -19.98 1.40 2.51
C GLU A 158 -20.59 2.30 1.42
N ALA A 159 -19.79 3.17 0.80
CA ALA A 159 -20.21 4.00 -0.33
C ALA A 159 -20.64 3.14 -1.52
N VAL A 160 -19.78 2.20 -1.91
CA VAL A 160 -20.03 1.27 -3.02
C VAL A 160 -21.28 0.44 -2.75
N LYS A 161 -21.40 -0.15 -1.54
CA LYS A 161 -22.60 -0.90 -1.13
C LYS A 161 -23.88 -0.09 -1.25
N ARG A 162 -23.87 1.17 -0.82
CA ARG A 162 -25.03 2.06 -0.91
C ARG A 162 -25.36 2.47 -2.35
N SER A 163 -24.32 2.65 -3.18
CA SER A 163 -24.48 3.12 -4.56
C SER A 163 -25.01 2.06 -5.52
N GLY A 164 -24.71 0.78 -5.26
CA GLY A 164 -24.98 -0.31 -6.20
C GLY A 164 -24.09 -0.30 -7.45
N ILE A 165 -23.04 0.54 -7.48
CA ILE A 165 -22.06 0.58 -8.56
C ILE A 165 -21.23 -0.71 -8.51
N ASP A 166 -21.09 -1.36 -9.66
CA ASP A 166 -20.33 -2.61 -9.82
C ASP A 166 -18.82 -2.38 -9.79
N VAL A 167 -18.30 -2.14 -8.58
CA VAL A 167 -16.87 -2.05 -8.25
C VAL A 167 -16.66 -2.80 -6.94
N ILE A 168 -15.51 -3.44 -6.76
CA ILE A 168 -15.17 -4.13 -5.53
C ILE A 168 -14.16 -3.29 -4.74
N ILE A 169 -14.46 -3.10 -3.46
CA ILE A 169 -13.51 -2.62 -2.48
C ILE A 169 -13.36 -3.77 -1.48
N PRO A 170 -12.14 -4.28 -1.23
CA PRO A 170 -11.96 -5.39 -0.30
C PRO A 170 -12.46 -5.01 1.09
N GLN A 171 -13.20 -5.92 1.73
CA GLN A 171 -13.61 -5.72 3.13
C GLN A 171 -12.37 -5.65 4.04
N CYS A 172 -12.28 -4.64 4.90
CA CYS A 172 -11.22 -4.59 5.91
C CYS A 172 -11.59 -5.37 7.18
N TYR A 173 -10.58 -5.78 7.93
CA TYR A 173 -10.70 -6.38 9.27
C TYR A 173 -10.17 -5.38 10.31
N PRO A 174 -11.01 -4.47 10.85
CA PRO A 174 -10.57 -3.40 11.76
C PRO A 174 -9.90 -3.93 13.03
N GLU A 175 -10.38 -5.05 13.55
CA GLU A 175 -9.84 -5.75 14.72
C GLU A 175 -8.44 -6.34 14.48
N LEU A 176 -8.10 -6.59 13.21
CA LEU A 176 -6.79 -7.08 12.77
C LEU A 176 -5.95 -5.98 12.12
N THR A 177 -6.19 -4.71 12.47
CA THR A 177 -5.45 -3.56 11.94
C THR A 177 -4.80 -2.74 13.07
N SER A 178 -3.54 -2.36 12.87
CA SER A 178 -2.76 -1.46 13.72
C SER A 178 -2.17 -0.32 12.88
N LYS A 179 -1.22 0.45 13.44
CA LYS A 179 -0.48 1.44 12.66
C LYS A 179 0.36 0.82 11.54
N LYS A 180 0.96 -0.35 11.82
CA LYS A 180 1.98 -0.98 10.97
C LYS A 180 1.48 -2.20 10.20
N VAL A 181 0.30 -2.71 10.54
CA VAL A 181 -0.31 -3.85 9.85
C VAL A 181 -1.76 -3.54 9.53
N MET A 182 -2.20 -3.86 8.32
CA MET A 182 -3.61 -3.81 7.91
C MET A 182 -3.99 -5.11 7.25
N VAL A 183 -5.15 -5.65 7.63
CA VAL A 183 -5.70 -6.89 7.09
C VAL A 183 -6.98 -6.59 6.35
N MET A 184 -7.09 -7.10 5.13
CA MET A 184 -8.27 -6.96 4.28
C MET A 184 -8.54 -8.26 3.52
N GLU A 185 -9.74 -8.39 2.98
CA GLU A 185 -10.16 -9.50 2.14
C GLU A 185 -9.20 -9.71 0.97
N PHE A 186 -8.90 -10.97 0.68
CA PHE A 186 -8.18 -11.32 -0.53
C PHE A 186 -9.16 -11.40 -1.71
N VAL A 187 -9.02 -10.47 -2.65
CA VAL A 187 -9.76 -10.51 -3.91
C VAL A 187 -8.91 -11.18 -4.98
N LYS A 188 -9.42 -12.29 -5.54
CA LYS A 188 -8.78 -13.00 -6.66
C LYS A 188 -9.01 -12.21 -7.95
N GLY A 189 -7.94 -11.75 -8.56
CA GLY A 189 -8.00 -11.02 -9.81
C GLY A 189 -6.62 -10.84 -10.45
N PHE A 190 -6.58 -10.10 -11.55
CA PHE A 190 -5.33 -9.72 -12.23
C PHE A 190 -5.26 -8.21 -12.42
N LYS A 191 -4.05 -7.66 -12.64
CA LYS A 191 -3.88 -6.21 -12.78
C LYS A 191 -4.62 -5.70 -14.00
N ILE A 192 -5.26 -4.54 -13.91
CA ILE A 192 -5.92 -3.89 -15.05
C ILE A 192 -4.94 -3.59 -16.21
N THR A 193 -3.64 -3.58 -15.94
CA THR A 193 -2.58 -3.39 -16.95
C THR A 193 -2.18 -4.68 -17.68
N ASP A 194 -2.69 -5.84 -17.28
CA ASP A 194 -2.40 -7.14 -17.89
C ASP A 194 -3.28 -7.33 -19.13
N LEU A 195 -2.82 -6.76 -20.26
CA LEU A 195 -3.58 -6.74 -21.51
C LEU A 195 -3.85 -8.14 -22.07
N ASP A 196 -2.91 -9.07 -21.89
CA ASP A 196 -3.05 -10.45 -22.35
C ASP A 196 -4.23 -11.14 -21.66
N LYS A 197 -4.38 -10.95 -20.35
CA LYS A 197 -5.53 -11.48 -19.61
C LYS A 197 -6.83 -10.76 -19.95
N LEU A 198 -6.81 -9.44 -20.16
CA LEU A 198 -8.00 -8.74 -20.64
C LEU A 198 -8.50 -9.32 -21.96
N ASP A 199 -7.61 -9.68 -22.87
CA ASP A 199 -7.96 -10.30 -24.15
C ASP A 199 -8.38 -11.77 -23.99
N GLU A 200 -7.70 -12.53 -23.14
CA GLU A 200 -8.04 -13.93 -22.81
C GLU A 200 -9.47 -14.04 -22.28
N TYR A 201 -9.83 -13.20 -21.30
CA TYR A 201 -11.15 -13.15 -20.69
C TYR A 201 -12.16 -12.33 -21.50
N LYS A 202 -11.77 -11.77 -22.65
CA LYS A 202 -12.62 -10.93 -23.52
C LYS A 202 -13.29 -9.78 -22.77
N VAL A 203 -12.58 -9.16 -21.84
CA VAL A 203 -13.09 -8.09 -21.00
C VAL A 203 -13.44 -6.87 -21.84
N ASP A 204 -14.67 -6.36 -21.73
CA ASP A 204 -15.03 -5.06 -22.29
C ASP A 204 -14.34 -3.95 -21.47
N ARG A 205 -13.22 -3.47 -22.02
CA ARG A 205 -12.40 -2.42 -21.42
C ARG A 205 -13.17 -1.10 -21.26
N ARG A 206 -14.14 -0.82 -22.13
CA ARG A 206 -14.95 0.39 -22.05
C ARG A 206 -15.94 0.28 -20.89
N GLU A 207 -16.60 -0.86 -20.75
CA GLU A 207 -17.49 -1.13 -19.62
C GLU A 207 -16.74 -1.04 -18.28
N LEU A 208 -15.56 -1.65 -18.20
CA LEU A 208 -14.70 -1.60 -17.01
C LEU A 208 -14.34 -0.16 -16.63
N MET A 209 -14.03 0.69 -17.62
CA MET A 209 -13.76 2.10 -17.41
C MET A 209 -15.00 2.88 -16.97
N TYR A 210 -16.19 2.57 -17.50
CA TYR A 210 -17.43 3.19 -17.02
C TYR A 210 -17.70 2.88 -15.55
N LYS A 211 -17.56 1.62 -15.13
CA LYS A 211 -17.70 1.21 -13.72
C LYS A 211 -16.76 2.00 -12.80
N LEU A 212 -15.50 2.16 -13.21
CA LEU A 212 -14.53 2.98 -12.48
C LEU A 212 -14.92 4.46 -12.44
N CYS A 213 -15.26 5.06 -13.59
CA CYS A 213 -15.67 6.46 -13.69
C CYS A 213 -16.90 6.76 -12.82
N ASP A 214 -17.91 5.88 -12.85
CA ASP A 214 -19.11 6.01 -12.03
C ASP A 214 -18.76 5.96 -10.53
N SER A 215 -17.88 5.02 -10.13
CA SER A 215 -17.41 4.95 -8.74
C SER A 215 -16.68 6.22 -8.31
N PHE A 216 -15.77 6.77 -9.12
CA PHE A 216 -15.07 8.01 -8.80
C PHE A 216 -16.01 9.22 -8.78
N ALA A 217 -16.96 9.30 -9.71
CA ALA A 217 -17.96 10.36 -9.75
C ALA A 217 -18.86 10.32 -8.50
N TYR A 218 -19.31 9.13 -8.10
CA TYR A 218 -20.10 8.95 -6.89
C TYR A 218 -19.31 9.35 -5.63
N GLN A 219 -18.06 8.89 -5.53
CA GLN A 219 -17.15 9.26 -4.45
C GLN A 219 -17.06 10.80 -4.30
N ILE A 220 -16.79 11.53 -5.39
CA ILE A 220 -16.61 12.99 -5.37
C ILE A 220 -17.94 13.69 -5.06
N HIS A 221 -18.99 13.41 -5.84
CA HIS A 221 -20.19 14.24 -5.88
C HIS A 221 -21.24 13.85 -4.83
N ILE A 222 -21.26 12.60 -4.38
CA ILE A 222 -22.21 12.12 -3.37
C ILE A 222 -21.52 12.02 -2.03
N ASP A 223 -20.42 11.27 -1.97
CA ASP A 223 -19.83 10.89 -0.70
C ASP A 223 -18.83 11.91 -0.16
N GLY A 224 -18.28 12.80 -1.00
CA GLY A 224 -17.28 13.78 -0.56
C GLY A 224 -15.99 13.10 -0.12
N LEU A 225 -15.67 12.00 -0.78
CA LEU A 225 -14.47 11.19 -0.63
C LEU A 225 -13.82 11.12 -2.01
N PHE A 226 -12.51 11.19 -2.12
CA PHE A 226 -11.86 10.99 -3.41
C PHE A 226 -10.54 10.27 -3.21
N ASN A 227 -10.43 9.09 -3.79
CA ASN A 227 -9.17 8.40 -3.90
C ASN A 227 -8.26 9.17 -4.86
N GLY A 228 -7.22 9.78 -4.31
CA GLY A 228 -6.29 10.63 -5.04
C GLY A 228 -5.14 9.88 -5.69
N ASP A 229 -5.05 8.56 -5.55
CA ASP A 229 -4.06 7.72 -6.22
C ASP A 229 -4.70 6.55 -7.00
N PRO A 230 -5.46 6.83 -8.08
CA PRO A 230 -6.04 5.80 -8.95
C PRO A 230 -4.99 5.19 -9.88
N HIS A 231 -3.76 4.95 -9.40
CA HIS A 231 -2.69 4.36 -10.20
C HIS A 231 -3.12 2.96 -10.67
N PRO A 232 -2.91 2.58 -11.97
CA PRO A 232 -3.33 1.29 -12.49
C PRO A 232 -2.78 0.08 -11.73
N GLY A 233 -1.66 0.24 -11.02
CA GLY A 233 -1.09 -0.79 -10.14
C GLY A 233 -1.96 -1.14 -8.92
N ASN A 234 -2.88 -0.26 -8.53
CA ASN A 234 -3.80 -0.42 -7.40
C ASN A 234 -5.20 -0.88 -7.83
N ILE A 235 -5.36 -1.20 -9.12
CA ILE A 235 -6.62 -1.67 -9.69
C ILE A 235 -6.44 -3.10 -10.22
N LEU A 236 -7.26 -4.01 -9.70
CA LEU A 236 -7.40 -5.35 -10.26
C LEU A 236 -8.69 -5.47 -11.07
N VAL A 237 -8.78 -6.53 -11.85
CA VAL A 237 -9.99 -7.03 -12.49
C VAL A 237 -10.25 -8.41 -11.91
N GLN A 238 -11.41 -8.56 -11.28
CA GLN A 238 -11.96 -9.85 -10.91
C GLN A 238 -12.86 -10.34 -12.03
N ILE A 239 -12.78 -11.63 -12.32
CA ILE A 239 -13.71 -12.32 -13.21
C ILE A 239 -14.60 -13.20 -12.35
N ASP A 240 -15.92 -13.04 -12.48
CA ASP A 240 -16.86 -13.99 -11.92
C ASP A 240 -16.77 -15.31 -12.69
N GLU A 241 -16.52 -16.42 -11.99
CA GLU A 241 -16.32 -17.74 -12.64
C GLU A 241 -17.62 -18.33 -13.20
N GLU A 242 -18.80 -17.87 -12.74
CA GLU A 242 -20.11 -18.34 -13.18
C GLU A 242 -20.66 -17.49 -14.34
N THR A 243 -20.60 -16.17 -14.23
CA THR A 243 -21.17 -15.26 -15.24
C THR A 243 -20.14 -14.84 -16.29
N GLY A 244 -18.85 -14.87 -15.97
CA GLY A 244 -17.78 -14.32 -16.80
C GLY A 244 -17.66 -12.80 -16.71
N ASP A 245 -18.43 -12.14 -15.84
CA ASP A 245 -18.43 -10.68 -15.73
C ASP A 245 -17.12 -10.18 -15.12
N ALA A 246 -16.63 -9.07 -15.68
CA ALA A 246 -15.44 -8.40 -15.21
C ALA A 246 -15.79 -7.21 -14.32
N THR A 247 -15.31 -7.24 -13.08
CA THR A 247 -15.53 -6.19 -12.08
C THR A 247 -14.18 -5.59 -11.64
N PRO A 248 -14.02 -4.26 -11.66
CA PRO A 248 -12.79 -3.63 -11.19
C PRO A 248 -12.72 -3.65 -9.67
N VAL A 249 -11.51 -3.81 -9.13
CA VAL A 249 -11.23 -3.87 -7.70
C VAL A 249 -10.27 -2.75 -7.34
N ILE A 250 -10.60 -1.90 -6.36
CA ILE A 250 -9.77 -0.77 -5.93
C ILE A 250 -9.11 -1.10 -4.57
N LEU A 251 -7.78 -1.22 -4.56
CA LEU A 251 -7.03 -1.80 -3.44
C LEU A 251 -6.38 -0.79 -2.47
N ASP A 252 -6.08 0.42 -2.92
CA ASP A 252 -5.28 1.40 -2.18
C ASP A 252 -6.10 2.62 -1.83
N TRP A 253 -6.14 2.93 -0.53
CA TRP A 253 -6.88 4.04 0.04
C TRP A 253 -5.98 4.90 0.96
N GLY A 254 -4.65 4.78 0.80
CA GLY A 254 -3.66 5.53 1.56
C GLY A 254 -3.69 7.03 1.25
N LEU A 255 -4.00 7.39 0.00
CA LEU A 255 -4.07 8.78 -0.44
C LEU A 255 -5.51 9.16 -0.80
N VAL A 256 -6.22 9.73 0.17
CA VAL A 256 -7.63 10.09 0.03
C VAL A 256 -7.85 11.53 0.47
N LYS A 257 -8.63 12.27 -0.33
CA LYS A 257 -9.11 13.61 0.00
C LYS A 257 -10.57 13.53 0.43
N THR A 258 -10.91 14.27 1.49
CA THR A 258 -12.30 14.48 1.89
C THR A 258 -12.72 15.90 1.55
N PHE A 259 -13.97 16.04 1.13
CA PHE A 259 -14.58 17.32 0.79
C PHE A 259 -15.75 17.59 1.72
N ASP A 260 -15.89 18.85 2.13
CA ASP A 260 -17.13 19.36 2.70
C ASP A 260 -18.13 19.67 1.56
N SER A 261 -19.37 20.01 1.91
CA SER A 261 -20.41 20.30 0.90
C SER A 261 -20.05 21.43 -0.05
N LYS A 262 -19.22 22.39 0.40
CA LYS A 262 -18.71 23.47 -0.47
C LYS A 262 -17.69 22.94 -1.47
N GLY A 263 -16.77 22.08 -1.04
CA GLY A 263 -15.79 21.42 -1.90
C GLY A 263 -16.43 20.51 -2.93
N GLN A 264 -17.47 19.75 -2.54
CA GLN A 264 -18.25 18.92 -3.47
C GLN A 264 -18.90 19.77 -4.57
N LEU A 265 -19.57 20.86 -4.18
CA LEU A 265 -20.24 21.77 -5.12
C LEU A 265 -19.24 22.48 -6.06
N ALA A 266 -18.04 22.77 -5.60
CA ALA A 266 -16.99 23.37 -6.44
C ALA A 266 -16.50 22.42 -7.54
N PHE A 267 -16.45 21.11 -7.26
CA PHE A 267 -16.10 20.08 -8.25
C PHE A 267 -17.23 19.81 -9.27
N SER A 268 -18.46 20.19 -8.96
CA SER A 268 -19.62 20.05 -9.86
C SER A 268 -19.81 21.21 -10.83
N LYS A 269 -18.97 22.25 -10.77
CA LYS A 269 -19.00 23.42 -11.66
C LYS A 269 -17.89 23.36 -12.68
#